data_AF-A0A6N7ARS4-F1
#
_entry.id   AF-A0A6N7ARS4-F1
#
_cell.length_a   1.000
_cell.length_b   1.000
_cell.length_c   1.000
_cell.angle_alpha   90.00
_cell.angle_beta   90.00
_cell.angle_gamma   90.00
#
_symmetry.space_group_name_H-M   'P 1'
#
loop_
_entity.id
_entity.type
_entity.pdbx_description
1 polymer ?
#
loop_
_entity_poly.entity_id
_entity_poly.type
_entity_poly.pdbx_seq_one_letter_code
_entity_poly.pdbx_strand_id
1 'polypeptide(L)'
;MSLSPEKIKYTPKPKPAFRWQMPSQIIKELSSDEICEACDSLKDAEIEKLKDENNKLKKLLAFWRSETHSLALKTALEAKAVPLEKMVSKVTSTPEGKESWDKAWKDQFAEWQELVKQGKMSKIKYYRLLNGIDQITLAKELGMAQPNISRIEKPGYNVPTKTLKKLATIFGVKMEDLIGN
;
A
#
# COMPACT_ATOMS: atom_id res chain seq x y z
N MET A 1 71.68 17.96 -15.96
CA MET A 1 71.45 17.86 -17.42
C MET A 1 70.31 18.80 -17.75
N SER A 2 70.63 19.95 -18.32
CA SER A 2 69.67 21.02 -18.62
C SER A 2 69.27 20.92 -20.09
N LEU A 3 67.99 20.67 -20.38
CA LEU A 3 67.45 20.63 -21.74
C LEU A 3 66.83 22.01 -22.05
N SER A 4 67.43 22.73 -22.99
CA SER A 4 66.89 23.97 -23.57
C SER A 4 65.65 23.67 -24.44
N PRO A 5 64.62 24.53 -24.42
CA PRO A 5 63.48 24.36 -25.32
C PRO A 5 63.83 24.84 -26.74
N GLU A 6 63.74 23.94 -27.72
CA GLU A 6 63.82 24.27 -29.15
C GLU A 6 62.63 25.12 -29.58
N LYS A 7 62.91 26.29 -30.18
CA LYS A 7 61.90 27.18 -30.76
C LYS A 7 61.45 26.61 -32.11
N ILE A 8 60.24 26.04 -32.17
CA ILE A 8 59.60 25.68 -33.43
C ILE A 8 59.17 26.96 -34.15
N LYS A 9 59.82 27.31 -35.27
CA LYS A 9 59.39 28.38 -36.17
C LYS A 9 58.33 27.86 -37.15
N TYR A 10 57.12 28.41 -37.07
CA TYR A 10 56.05 28.12 -38.03
C TYR A 10 56.23 28.97 -39.29
N THR A 11 56.32 28.33 -40.46
CA THR A 11 56.25 28.98 -41.77
C THR A 11 54.91 28.63 -42.44
N PRO A 12 53.99 29.59 -42.61
CA PRO A 12 52.71 29.32 -43.26
C PRO A 12 52.91 29.05 -44.76
N LYS A 13 52.48 27.88 -45.23
CA LYS A 13 52.32 27.64 -46.68
C LYS A 13 51.12 28.43 -47.21
N PRO A 14 51.21 29.06 -48.39
CA PRO A 14 50.07 29.77 -48.98
C PRO A 14 48.96 28.78 -49.33
N LYS A 15 47.73 29.07 -48.88
CA LYS A 15 46.53 28.27 -49.20
C LYS A 15 46.20 28.44 -50.69
N PRO A 16 45.88 27.38 -51.45
CA PRO A 16 45.39 27.54 -52.81
C PRO A 16 44.01 28.23 -52.80
N ALA A 17 43.81 29.16 -53.72
CA ALA A 17 42.55 29.86 -53.88
C ALA A 17 41.45 28.88 -54.30
N PHE A 18 40.45 28.70 -53.44
CA PHE A 18 39.29 27.86 -53.71
C PHE A 18 38.43 28.56 -54.78
N ARG A 19 38.32 28.00 -55.99
CA ARG A 19 37.40 28.49 -57.03
C ARG A 19 36.06 27.79 -56.84
N TRP A 20 35.06 28.53 -56.32
CA TRP A 20 33.68 28.10 -56.36
C TRP A 20 33.18 28.15 -57.81
N GLN A 21 33.00 26.99 -58.44
CA GLN A 21 32.16 26.87 -59.63
C GLN A 21 30.76 26.46 -59.17
N MET A 22 29.85 27.44 -59.10
CA MET A 22 28.42 27.18 -58.96
C MET A 22 27.90 26.71 -60.32
N PRO A 23 27.28 25.52 -60.43
CA PRO A 23 26.59 25.11 -61.65
C PRO A 23 25.46 26.11 -61.93
N SER A 24 25.52 26.81 -63.06
CA SER A 24 24.59 27.87 -63.44
C SER A 24 23.26 27.37 -63.99
N GLN A 25 22.91 26.10 -63.78
CA GLN A 25 21.70 25.52 -64.31
C GLN A 25 20.99 24.70 -63.25
N ILE A 26 19.69 24.95 -63.15
CA ILE A 26 18.71 24.43 -62.18
C ILE A 26 18.65 25.22 -60.87
N ILE A 27 18.38 26.53 -60.98
CA ILE A 27 17.34 27.11 -60.11
C ILE A 27 16.13 27.30 -61.03
N LYS A 28 15.20 26.34 -60.99
CA LYS A 28 13.82 26.72 -61.30
C LYS A 28 13.46 27.70 -60.19
N GLU A 29 13.16 28.94 -60.54
CA GLU A 29 12.53 29.88 -59.60
C GLU A 29 11.21 29.25 -59.16
N LEU A 30 11.27 28.47 -58.07
CA LEU A 30 10.10 28.24 -57.25
C LEU A 30 9.84 29.59 -56.58
N SER A 31 8.62 30.08 -56.74
CA SER A 31 8.18 31.31 -56.11
C SER A 31 8.39 31.22 -54.60
N SER A 32 8.65 32.35 -53.94
CA SER A 32 8.82 32.39 -52.48
C SER A 32 7.64 31.75 -51.74
N ASP A 33 6.46 31.75 -52.34
CA ASP A 33 5.23 31.14 -51.82
C ASP A 33 5.28 29.61 -51.85
N GLU A 34 5.82 29.00 -52.91
CA GLU A 34 5.99 27.53 -53.02
C GLU A 34 7.05 26.99 -52.03
N ILE A 35 8.04 27.80 -51.66
CA ILE A 35 9.04 27.45 -50.63
C ILE A 35 8.40 27.50 -49.23
N CYS A 36 7.54 28.50 -48.97
CA CYS A 36 6.82 28.62 -47.71
C CYS A 36 5.81 27.47 -47.48
N GLU A 37 5.03 27.10 -48.50
CA GLU A 37 4.09 25.97 -48.41
C GLU A 37 4.80 24.62 -48.16
N ALA A 38 5.99 24.42 -48.75
CA ALA A 38 6.82 23.25 -48.48
C ALA A 38 7.40 23.24 -47.04
N CYS A 39 7.77 24.41 -46.50
CA CYS A 39 8.25 24.53 -45.13
C CYS A 39 7.15 24.32 -44.09
N ASP A 40 5.94 24.81 -44.34
CA ASP A 40 4.81 24.64 -43.42
C ASP A 40 4.30 23.19 -43.42
N SER A 41 4.23 22.54 -44.58
CA SER A 41 3.88 21.11 -44.68
C SER A 41 4.91 20.18 -44.01
N LEU A 42 6.20 20.50 -44.05
CA LEU A 42 7.25 19.75 -43.34
C LEU A 42 7.12 19.91 -41.81
N LYS A 43 6.85 21.12 -41.32
CA LYS A 43 6.62 21.38 -39.89
C LYS A 43 5.34 20.70 -39.41
N ASP A 44 4.27 20.73 -40.19
CA ASP A 44 3.02 20.06 -39.86
C ASP A 44 3.20 18.53 -39.77
N ALA A 45 3.97 17.94 -40.69
CA ALA A 45 4.31 16.52 -40.64
C ALA A 45 5.15 16.15 -39.41
N GLU A 46 6.06 17.02 -38.98
CA GLU A 46 6.85 16.83 -37.76
C GLU A 46 6.00 16.98 -36.50
N ILE A 47 5.08 17.96 -36.47
CA ILE A 47 4.12 18.14 -35.38
C ILE A 47 3.21 16.91 -35.23
N GLU A 48 2.70 16.36 -36.32
CA GLU A 48 1.87 15.15 -36.27
C GLU A 48 2.65 13.93 -35.78
N LYS A 49 3.90 13.74 -36.22
CA LYS A 49 4.77 12.69 -35.67
C LYS A 49 4.98 12.84 -34.16
N LEU A 50 5.24 14.05 -33.69
CA LEU A 50 5.43 14.33 -32.26
C LEU A 50 4.14 14.13 -31.44
N LYS A 51 2.96 14.40 -32.01
CA LYS A 51 1.68 14.10 -31.38
C LYS A 51 1.48 12.59 -31.24
N ASP A 52 1.80 11.83 -32.29
CA ASP A 52 1.73 10.37 -32.28
C ASP A 52 2.67 9.76 -31.25
N GLU A 53 3.91 10.26 -31.16
CA GLU A 53 4.87 9.85 -30.14
C GLU A 53 4.40 10.17 -28.72
N ASN A 54 3.88 11.39 -28.49
CA ASN A 54 3.29 11.76 -27.20
C ASN A 54 2.11 10.87 -26.83
N ASN A 55 1.25 10.52 -27.79
CA ASN A 55 0.14 9.61 -27.56
C ASN A 55 0.61 8.19 -27.22
N LYS A 56 1.66 7.68 -27.88
CA LYS A 56 2.30 6.40 -27.55
C LYS A 56 2.89 6.44 -26.14
N LEU A 57 3.61 7.51 -25.79
CA LEU A 57 4.20 7.70 -24.46
C LEU A 57 3.13 7.77 -23.37
N LYS A 58 2.02 8.49 -23.60
CA LYS A 58 0.89 8.53 -22.66
C LYS A 58 0.29 7.15 -22.42
N LYS A 59 0.07 6.36 -23.47
CA LYS A 59 -0.42 4.98 -23.36
C LYS A 59 0.55 4.11 -22.54
N LEU A 60 1.85 4.24 -22.80
CA LEU A 60 2.89 3.50 -22.10
C LEU A 60 2.97 3.91 -20.61
N LEU A 61 2.89 5.20 -20.29
CA LEU A 61 2.83 5.67 -18.90
C LEU A 61 1.58 5.17 -18.17
N ALA A 62 0.42 5.17 -18.84
CA ALA A 62 -0.82 4.63 -18.27
C ALA A 62 -0.67 3.12 -17.97
N PHE A 63 -0.09 2.37 -18.90
CA PHE A 63 0.22 0.95 -18.73
C PHE A 63 1.13 0.72 -17.51
N TRP A 64 2.29 1.38 -17.44
CA TRP A 64 3.22 1.22 -16.31
C TRP A 64 2.62 1.64 -14.97
N ARG A 65 1.78 2.68 -14.94
CA ARG A 65 1.04 3.06 -13.72
C ARG A 65 0.07 1.96 -13.28
N SER A 66 -0.62 1.32 -14.22
CA SER A 66 -1.52 0.20 -13.90
C SER A 66 -0.73 -1.02 -13.39
N GLU A 67 0.42 -1.30 -14.00
CA GLU A 67 1.25 -2.45 -13.64
C GLU A 67 1.89 -2.26 -12.27
N THR A 68 2.47 -1.09 -12.00
CA THR A 68 3.01 -0.74 -10.67
C THR A 68 1.93 -0.81 -9.58
N HIS A 69 0.71 -0.35 -9.86
CA HIS A 69 -0.40 -0.49 -8.93
C HIS A 69 -0.77 -1.96 -8.69
N SER A 70 -0.82 -2.78 -9.75
CA SER A 70 -1.11 -4.21 -9.62
C SER A 70 -0.05 -4.95 -8.81
N LEU A 71 1.23 -4.60 -8.99
CA LEU A 71 2.35 -5.15 -8.24
C LEU A 71 2.34 -4.70 -6.77
N ALA A 72 2.01 -3.44 -6.51
CA ALA A 72 1.83 -2.96 -5.14
C ALA A 72 0.69 -3.71 -4.42
N LEU A 73 -0.40 -4.02 -5.13
CA LEU A 73 -1.50 -4.79 -4.56
C LEU A 73 -1.09 -6.25 -4.32
N LYS A 74 -0.41 -6.91 -5.28
CA LYS A 74 0.11 -8.27 -5.09
C LYS A 74 1.07 -8.36 -3.91
N THR A 75 2.02 -7.44 -3.83
CA THR A 75 2.98 -7.40 -2.71
C THR A 75 2.29 -7.11 -1.37
N ALA A 76 1.24 -6.28 -1.35
CA ALA A 76 0.43 -6.06 -0.15
C ALA A 76 -0.37 -7.30 0.26
N LEU A 77 -0.90 -8.08 -0.68
CA LEU A 77 -1.59 -9.35 -0.41
C LEU A 77 -0.63 -10.44 0.08
N GLU A 78 0.60 -10.45 -0.45
CA GLU A 78 1.66 -11.38 -0.04
C GLU A 78 2.37 -10.94 1.25
N ALA A 79 2.21 -9.67 1.65
CA ALA A 79 2.80 -9.16 2.88
C ALA A 79 2.30 -9.97 4.07
N LYS A 80 3.23 -10.46 4.89
CA LYS A 80 2.90 -11.20 6.11
C LYS A 80 2.00 -10.33 6.99
N ALA A 81 0.90 -10.91 7.46
CA ALA A 81 0.00 -10.26 8.40
C ALA A 81 0.80 -9.63 9.55
N VAL A 82 0.63 -8.33 9.75
CA VAL A 82 1.27 -7.64 10.86
C VAL A 82 0.65 -8.17 12.16
N PRO A 83 1.45 -8.75 13.08
CA PRO A 83 0.92 -9.26 14.33
C PRO A 83 0.24 -8.14 15.12
N LEU A 84 -0.89 -8.47 15.75
CA LEU A 84 -1.68 -7.51 16.51
C LEU A 84 -0.85 -6.85 17.63
N GLU A 85 0.08 -7.59 18.24
CA GLU A 85 0.94 -7.05 19.30
C GLU A 85 1.79 -5.88 18.82
N LYS A 86 2.23 -5.89 17.55
CA LYS A 86 3.01 -4.80 16.97
C LYS A 86 2.17 -3.55 16.72
N MET A 87 0.89 -3.72 16.41
CA MET A 87 -0.02 -2.57 16.25
C MET A 87 -0.35 -1.95 17.62
N VAL A 88 -0.66 -2.79 18.61
CA VAL A 88 -0.97 -2.35 19.97
C VAL A 88 0.23 -1.63 20.59
N SER A 89 1.45 -2.17 20.44
CA SER A 89 2.66 -1.53 20.98
C SER A 89 2.91 -0.17 20.34
N LYS A 90 2.72 -0.03 19.02
CA LYS A 90 2.88 1.25 18.32
C LYS A 90 1.89 2.31 18.83
N VAL A 91 0.64 1.93 19.04
CA VAL A 91 -0.42 2.84 19.53
C VAL A 91 -0.19 3.22 20.99
N THR A 92 0.18 2.27 21.84
CA THR A 92 0.37 2.47 23.29
C THR A 92 1.74 3.02 23.67
N SER A 93 2.62 3.28 22.70
CA SER A 93 3.97 3.83 22.93
C SER A 93 3.95 5.28 23.42
N THR A 94 2.92 6.06 23.08
CA THR A 94 2.76 7.44 23.55
C THR A 94 1.76 7.52 24.70
N PRO A 95 1.91 8.46 25.65
CA PRO A 95 0.93 8.64 26.73
C PRO A 95 -0.50 8.89 26.21
N GLU A 96 -0.64 9.76 25.20
CA GLU A 96 -1.93 10.06 24.56
C GLU A 96 -2.55 8.82 23.89
N GLY A 97 -1.72 8.03 23.19
CA GLY A 97 -2.18 6.81 22.52
C GLY A 97 -2.62 5.74 23.52
N LYS A 98 -1.92 5.62 24.66
CA LYS A 98 -2.32 4.75 25.76
C LYS A 98 -3.64 5.19 26.39
N GLU A 99 -3.82 6.49 26.65
CA GLU A 99 -5.07 7.01 27.19
C GLU A 99 -6.25 6.77 26.24
N SER A 100 -6.05 7.02 24.94
CA SER A 100 -7.06 6.74 23.91
C SER A 100 -7.39 5.24 23.85
N TRP A 101 -6.40 4.38 24.00
CA TRP A 101 -6.58 2.93 24.03
C TRP A 101 -7.38 2.49 25.25
N ASP A 102 -7.02 2.97 26.43
CA ASP A 102 -7.71 2.66 27.69
C ASP A 102 -9.16 3.16 27.67
N LYS A 103 -9.40 4.34 27.08
CA LYS A 103 -10.75 4.86 26.88
C LYS A 103 -11.57 3.97 25.94
N ALA A 104 -11.02 3.61 24.78
CA ALA A 104 -11.69 2.73 23.83
C ALA A 104 -12.04 1.37 24.46
N TRP A 105 -11.14 0.83 25.28
CA TRP A 105 -11.41 -0.40 26.04
C TRP A 105 -12.53 -0.25 27.06
N LYS A 106 -12.57 0.86 27.80
CA LYS A 106 -13.65 1.15 28.75
C LYS A 106 -15.00 1.28 28.04
N ASP A 107 -15.04 1.99 26.92
CA ASP A 107 -16.25 2.18 26.13
C ASP A 107 -16.76 0.84 25.58
N GLN A 108 -15.85 0.02 25.03
CA GLN A 108 -16.16 -1.31 24.52
C GLN A 108 -16.68 -2.25 25.62
N PHE A 109 -16.09 -2.18 26.81
CA PHE A 109 -16.51 -2.94 27.97
C PHE A 109 -17.92 -2.55 28.44
N ALA A 110 -18.20 -1.25 28.51
CA ALA A 110 -19.52 -0.74 28.86
C ALA A 110 -20.59 -1.22 27.87
N GLU A 111 -20.28 -1.21 26.58
CA GLU A 111 -21.15 -1.76 25.54
C GLU A 111 -21.42 -3.25 25.74
N TRP A 112 -20.39 -4.07 26.00
CA TRP A 112 -20.60 -5.50 26.24
C TRP A 112 -21.42 -5.76 27.50
N GLN A 113 -21.19 -5.00 28.55
CA GLN A 113 -21.98 -5.10 29.78
C GLN A 113 -23.46 -4.77 29.50
N GLU A 114 -23.74 -3.79 28.66
CA GLU A 114 -25.10 -3.44 28.26
C GLU A 114 -25.74 -4.53 27.39
N LEU A 115 -24.99 -5.14 26.47
CA LEU A 115 -25.47 -6.28 25.68
C LEU A 115 -25.79 -7.50 26.54
N VAL A 116 -25.03 -7.72 27.62
CA VAL A 116 -25.33 -8.76 28.62
C VAL A 116 -26.62 -8.44 29.36
N LYS A 117 -26.81 -7.19 29.83
CA LYS A 117 -28.05 -6.76 30.50
C LYS A 117 -29.28 -6.90 29.61
N GLN A 118 -29.13 -6.67 28.31
CA GLN A 118 -30.19 -6.84 27.32
C GLN A 118 -30.44 -8.31 26.93
N GLY A 119 -29.68 -9.27 27.47
CA GLY A 119 -29.76 -10.68 27.09
C GLY A 119 -29.30 -10.98 25.66
N LYS A 120 -28.66 -10.03 24.97
CA LYS A 120 -28.14 -10.19 23.60
C LYS A 120 -26.76 -10.85 23.57
N MET A 121 -26.06 -10.85 24.71
CA MET A 121 -24.75 -11.47 24.88
C MET A 121 -24.76 -12.37 26.12
N SER A 122 -24.18 -13.57 26.01
CA SER A 122 -24.00 -14.43 27.18
C SER A 122 -22.88 -13.91 28.09
N LYS A 123 -23.02 -14.10 29.40
CA LYS A 123 -21.97 -13.77 30.37
C LYS A 123 -20.66 -14.49 30.08
N ILE A 124 -20.72 -15.73 29.58
CA ILE A 124 -19.54 -16.51 29.19
C ILE A 124 -18.76 -15.83 28.06
N LYS A 125 -19.46 -15.35 27.03
CA LYS A 125 -18.82 -14.59 25.95
C LYS A 125 -18.17 -13.31 26.48
N TYR A 126 -18.88 -12.59 27.35
CA TYR A 126 -18.37 -11.38 27.99
C TYR A 126 -17.08 -11.64 28.79
N TYR A 127 -17.06 -12.64 29.68
CA TYR A 127 -15.87 -12.97 30.46
C TYR A 127 -14.72 -13.49 29.60
N ARG A 128 -15.01 -14.21 28.52
CA ARG A 128 -13.98 -14.61 27.56
C ARG A 128 -13.31 -13.40 26.92
N LEU A 129 -14.10 -12.43 26.44
CA LEU A 129 -13.59 -11.23 25.80
C LEU A 129 -12.79 -10.35 26.78
N LEU A 130 -13.24 -10.28 28.03
CA LEU A 130 -12.52 -9.60 29.12
C LEU A 130 -11.12 -10.16 29.35
N ASN A 131 -10.98 -11.49 29.28
CA ASN A 131 -9.70 -12.16 29.44
C ASN A 131 -8.85 -12.15 28.15
N GLY A 132 -9.35 -11.57 27.05
CA GLY A 132 -8.64 -11.53 25.78
C GLY A 132 -8.45 -12.90 25.11
N ILE A 133 -9.24 -13.91 25.50
CA ILE A 133 -9.11 -15.28 25.01
C ILE A 133 -9.96 -15.48 23.75
N ASP A 134 -9.39 -16.06 22.69
CA ASP A 134 -10.15 -16.42 21.50
C ASP A 134 -10.91 -17.75 21.70
N GLN A 135 -11.94 -17.99 20.88
CA GLN A 135 -12.76 -19.19 21.03
C GLN A 135 -11.97 -20.50 20.82
N ILE A 136 -10.92 -20.49 20.00
CA ILE A 136 -10.12 -21.70 19.72
C ILE A 136 -9.27 -22.02 20.95
N THR A 137 -8.64 -21.00 21.56
CA THR A 137 -7.87 -21.19 22.79
C THR A 137 -8.75 -21.65 23.94
N LEU A 138 -9.93 -21.03 24.14
CA LEU A 138 -10.88 -21.49 25.17
C LEU A 138 -11.33 -22.94 24.93
N ALA A 139 -11.57 -23.32 23.67
CA ALA A 139 -11.93 -24.69 23.31
C ALA A 139 -10.84 -25.70 23.68
N LYS A 140 -9.57 -25.36 23.40
CA LYS A 140 -8.40 -26.16 23.75
C LYS A 140 -8.26 -26.32 25.27
N GLU A 141 -8.39 -25.23 26.03
CA GLU A 141 -8.32 -25.27 27.50
C GLU A 141 -9.42 -26.11 28.13
N LEU A 142 -10.63 -26.06 27.56
CA LEU A 142 -11.74 -26.88 28.04
C LEU A 142 -11.70 -28.33 27.56
N GLY A 143 -10.82 -28.66 26.61
CA GLY A 143 -10.72 -29.97 25.98
C GLY A 143 -11.93 -30.30 25.11
N MET A 144 -12.45 -29.32 24.36
CA MET A 144 -13.60 -29.50 23.47
C MET A 144 -13.38 -28.88 22.09
N ALA A 145 -14.23 -29.24 21.13
CA ALA A 145 -14.20 -28.64 19.80
C ALA A 145 -14.73 -27.19 19.83
N GLN A 146 -14.16 -26.31 19.00
CA GLN A 146 -14.55 -24.90 18.92
C GLN A 146 -16.05 -24.65 18.64
N PRO A 147 -16.77 -25.47 17.85
CA PRO A 147 -18.22 -25.34 17.71
C PRO A 147 -19.01 -25.47 19.02
N ASN A 148 -18.50 -26.24 19.99
CA ASN A 148 -19.15 -26.38 21.30
C ASN A 148 -19.07 -25.08 22.10
N ILE A 149 -17.94 -24.35 22.00
CA ILE A 149 -17.78 -23.03 22.61
C ILE A 149 -18.76 -22.04 21.98
N SER A 150 -18.85 -22.02 20.65
CA SER A 150 -19.81 -21.18 19.93
C SER A 150 -21.25 -21.43 20.40
N ARG A 151 -21.61 -22.70 20.63
CA ARG A 151 -22.94 -23.05 21.18
C ARG A 151 -23.13 -22.57 22.62
N ILE A 152 -22.13 -22.75 23.48
CA ILE A 152 -22.15 -22.33 24.89
C ILE A 152 -22.25 -20.79 25.02
N GLU A 153 -21.66 -20.05 24.09
CA GLU A 153 -21.70 -18.59 24.08
C GLU A 153 -23.02 -18.00 23.57
N LYS A 154 -23.95 -18.81 23.07
CA LYS A 154 -25.27 -18.33 22.66
C LYS A 154 -26.09 -17.92 23.89
N PRO A 155 -26.78 -16.75 23.86
CA PRO A 155 -27.71 -16.37 24.91
C PRO A 155 -28.75 -17.46 25.16
N GLY A 156 -29.07 -17.71 26.44
CA GLY A 156 -30.06 -18.70 26.86
C GLY A 156 -29.62 -20.18 26.77
N TYR A 157 -28.38 -20.48 26.35
CA TYR A 157 -27.90 -21.85 26.35
C TYR A 157 -27.64 -22.37 27.78
N ASN A 158 -28.24 -23.51 28.13
CA ASN A 158 -28.04 -24.14 29.43
C ASN A 158 -26.72 -24.92 29.49
N VAL A 159 -25.72 -24.35 30.18
CA VAL A 159 -24.38 -24.93 30.27
C VAL A 159 -24.31 -25.95 31.40
N PRO A 160 -23.77 -27.17 31.16
CA PRO A 160 -23.59 -28.15 32.21
C PRO A 160 -22.72 -27.62 33.36
N THR A 161 -23.11 -27.92 34.61
CA THR A 161 -22.42 -27.47 35.84
C THR A 161 -20.93 -27.80 35.85
N LYS A 162 -20.55 -28.98 35.33
CA LYS A 162 -19.14 -29.39 35.19
C LYS A 162 -18.34 -28.43 34.29
N THR A 163 -18.96 -27.95 33.21
CA THR A 163 -18.35 -26.99 32.29
C THR A 163 -18.30 -25.59 32.90
N LEU A 164 -19.37 -25.15 33.58
CA LEU A 164 -19.39 -23.89 34.30
C LEU A 164 -18.28 -23.81 35.35
N LYS A 165 -18.03 -24.89 36.10
CA LYS A 165 -16.93 -24.95 37.08
C LYS A 165 -15.57 -24.73 36.43
N LYS A 166 -15.32 -25.36 35.27
CA LYS A 166 -14.07 -25.16 34.51
C LYS A 166 -13.95 -23.72 33.99
N LEU A 167 -15.02 -23.18 33.42
CA LEU A 167 -15.06 -21.79 32.93
C LEU A 167 -14.79 -20.79 34.05
N ALA A 168 -15.38 -21.00 35.23
CA ALA A 168 -15.15 -20.18 36.41
C ALA A 168 -13.68 -20.20 36.85
N THR A 169 -13.04 -21.38 36.79
CA THR A 169 -11.59 -21.50 37.05
C THR A 169 -10.75 -20.77 36.01
N ILE A 170 -11.07 -20.90 34.72
CA ILE A 170 -10.34 -20.24 33.62
C ILE A 170 -10.45 -18.72 33.74
N PHE A 171 -11.65 -18.20 34.00
CA PHE A 171 -11.89 -16.76 34.08
C PHE A 171 -11.57 -16.14 35.44
N GLY A 172 -11.27 -16.95 36.47
CA GLY A 172 -10.99 -16.47 37.83
C GLY A 172 -12.21 -15.85 38.54
N VAL A 173 -13.41 -16.29 38.21
CA VAL A 173 -14.68 -15.75 38.73
C VAL A 173 -15.46 -16.83 39.47
N LYS A 174 -16.55 -16.43 40.15
CA LYS A 174 -17.43 -17.41 40.78
C LYS A 174 -18.37 -18.01 39.74
N MET A 175 -18.89 -19.21 40.00
CA MET A 175 -19.79 -19.88 39.05
C MET A 175 -21.08 -19.10 38.85
N GLU A 176 -21.56 -18.41 39.89
CA GLU A 176 -22.76 -17.58 39.88
C GLU A 176 -22.62 -16.40 38.93
N ASP A 177 -21.41 -15.88 38.73
CA ASP A 177 -21.14 -14.78 37.80
C ASP A 177 -21.35 -15.20 36.34
N LEU A 178 -21.26 -16.50 36.05
CA LEU A 178 -21.46 -17.07 34.70
C LEU A 178 -22.92 -17.45 34.43
N ILE A 179 -23.77 -17.40 35.44
CA ILE A 179 -25.17 -17.81 35.40
C ILE A 179 -26.04 -16.55 35.55
N GLY A 180 -27.12 -16.47 34.78
CA GLY A 180 -28.10 -15.39 34.90
C GLY A 180 -28.64 -14.98 33.54
N ASN A 181 -29.95 -14.79 33.50
CA ASN A 181 -30.67 -14.22 32.36
C ASN A 181 -30.33 -12.74 32.19
#